data_AF-A0A6P0LM29-F1
#
_entry.id   AF-A0A6P0LM29-F1
#
_cell.length_a   1.000
_cell.length_b   1.000
_cell.length_c   1.000
_cell.angle_alpha   90.00
_cell.angle_beta   90.00
_cell.angle_gamma   90.00
#
_symmetry.space_group_name_H-M   'P 1'
#
loop_
_entity.id
_entity.type
_entity.pdbx_description
1 polymer ?
#
loop_
_entity_poly.entity_id
_entity_poly.type
_entity_poly.pdbx_seq_one_letter_code
_entity_poly.pdbx_strand_id
1 'polypeptide(L)'
;DVRIGLLKNPRAGQILEQLRWFQERRLQIHAQVVVCPGINDGIHLERTLLDLAQFYTGDLPAVASTAVVPVGLTRFRPQEDELISVTGDKAREVIAQVQRLQEKFKHQLGSTFAWLADEWFLIAREELPPESDYGDYPQIGNGVGSIRLFLKEFQSTATKRLPKALEIPRRGTWVVGNAVEKAFEPVVERFNAVTGLEIRMVALSSDYWGQEITVTGLLTGQDLLKGLQGKDLGEMILLPGLMLKHGDTRFLDDMTVAEVADQLKTPIIPVNGIEELIDGAIGNRE
;
A
#
# COMPACT_ATOMS: atom_id res chain seq x y z
N ASP A 1 20.87 -15.12 -14.61
CA ASP A 1 21.61 -13.85 -14.76
C ASP A 1 20.84 -12.63 -14.24
N VAL A 2 19.67 -12.28 -14.79
CA VAL A 2 18.89 -11.09 -14.35
C VAL A 2 18.73 -10.98 -12.82
N ARG A 3 18.22 -12.04 -12.16
CA ARG A 3 18.05 -12.05 -10.69
C ARG A 3 19.37 -11.95 -9.91
N ILE A 4 20.45 -12.53 -10.44
CA ILE A 4 21.79 -12.46 -9.84
C ILE A 4 22.30 -11.01 -9.88
N GLY A 5 22.12 -10.33 -11.01
CA GLY A 5 22.49 -8.93 -11.18
C GLY A 5 21.70 -8.01 -10.25
N LEU A 6 20.36 -8.11 -10.27
CA LEU A 6 19.48 -7.29 -9.42
C LEU A 6 19.77 -7.44 -7.92
N LEU A 7 19.99 -8.67 -7.45
CA LEU A 7 20.24 -8.94 -6.03
C LEU A 7 21.73 -8.89 -5.66
N LYS A 8 22.62 -8.60 -6.63
CA LYS A 8 24.09 -8.60 -6.47
C LYS A 8 24.58 -9.84 -5.71
N ASN A 9 23.97 -11.00 -5.99
CA ASN A 9 24.20 -12.24 -5.26
C ASN A 9 24.22 -13.44 -6.21
N PRO A 10 25.37 -14.12 -6.38
CA PRO A 10 25.47 -15.26 -7.30
C PRO A 10 24.55 -16.44 -6.93
N ARG A 11 24.24 -16.62 -5.64
CA ARG A 11 23.33 -17.68 -5.18
C ARG A 11 21.87 -17.39 -5.50
N ALA A 12 21.52 -16.16 -5.89
CA ALA A 12 20.14 -15.80 -6.22
C ALA A 12 19.60 -16.56 -7.44
N GLY A 13 20.47 -17.08 -8.31
CA GLY A 13 20.09 -17.94 -9.44
C GLY A 13 19.57 -19.32 -9.05
N GLN A 14 19.82 -19.77 -7.81
CA GLN A 14 19.43 -21.10 -7.31
C GLN A 14 17.98 -21.15 -6.81
N ILE A 15 17.19 -20.10 -7.05
CA ILE A 15 15.84 -19.96 -6.46
C ILE A 15 14.91 -21.14 -6.79
N LEU A 16 14.97 -21.69 -8.01
CA LEU A 16 14.12 -22.82 -8.38
C LEU A 16 14.52 -24.11 -7.65
N GLU A 17 15.82 -24.34 -7.42
CA GLU A 17 16.31 -25.47 -6.63
C GLU A 17 15.89 -25.32 -5.16
N GLN A 18 15.92 -24.10 -4.64
CA GLN A 18 15.45 -23.79 -3.29
C GLN A 18 13.94 -24.04 -3.16
N LEU A 19 13.12 -23.63 -4.13
CA LEU A 19 11.69 -23.91 -4.12
C LEU A 19 11.39 -25.42 -4.21
N ARG A 20 12.16 -26.19 -4.98
CA ARG A 20 12.07 -27.66 -4.97
C ARG A 20 12.38 -28.23 -3.59
N TRP A 21 13.42 -27.75 -2.93
CA TRP A 21 13.77 -28.15 -1.58
C TRP A 21 12.66 -27.86 -0.56
N PHE A 22 11.96 -26.71 -0.70
CA PHE A 22 10.78 -26.36 0.11
C PHE A 22 9.62 -27.33 -0.18
N GLN A 23 9.35 -27.63 -1.45
CA GLN A 23 8.32 -28.58 -1.87
C GLN A 23 8.55 -29.99 -1.31
N GLU A 24 9.77 -30.52 -1.40
CA GLU A 24 10.16 -31.82 -0.83
C GLU A 24 9.91 -31.90 0.68
N ARG A 25 9.98 -30.76 1.37
CA ARG A 25 9.77 -30.64 2.81
C ARG A 25 8.37 -30.19 3.19
N ARG A 26 7.48 -30.03 2.22
CA ARG A 26 6.10 -29.55 2.41
C ARG A 26 6.06 -28.20 3.16
N LEU A 27 7.00 -27.31 2.84
CA LEU A 27 7.05 -25.96 3.36
C LEU A 27 6.40 -25.01 2.37
N GLN A 28 5.53 -24.14 2.88
CA GLN A 28 4.77 -23.19 2.09
C GLN A 28 5.34 -21.77 2.25
N ILE A 29 5.37 -21.03 1.14
CA ILE A 29 5.71 -19.61 1.11
C ILE A 29 4.69 -18.80 0.31
N HIS A 30 4.62 -17.51 0.63
CA HIS A 30 4.01 -16.48 -0.21
C HIS A 30 5.14 -15.70 -0.89
N ALA A 31 5.20 -15.76 -2.22
CA ALA A 31 6.24 -15.11 -3.00
C ALA A 31 5.90 -13.63 -3.25
N GLN A 32 6.94 -12.81 -3.42
CA GLN A 32 6.82 -11.44 -3.92
C GLN A 32 7.79 -11.25 -5.08
N VAL A 33 7.30 -10.65 -6.17
CA VAL A 33 8.06 -10.28 -7.36
C VAL A 33 8.04 -8.77 -7.47
N VAL A 34 9.17 -8.13 -7.17
CA VAL A 34 9.39 -6.70 -7.39
C VAL A 34 9.76 -6.47 -8.86
N VAL A 35 8.96 -5.71 -9.59
CA VAL A 35 9.17 -5.42 -11.01
C VAL A 35 9.97 -4.12 -11.17
N CYS A 36 11.15 -4.27 -11.78
CA CYS A 36 12.08 -3.23 -12.18
C CYS A 36 11.97 -3.03 -13.71
N PRO A 37 11.40 -1.91 -14.18
CA PRO A 37 11.22 -1.65 -15.60
C PRO A 37 12.51 -1.80 -16.40
N GLY A 38 12.45 -2.46 -17.55
CA GLY A 38 13.60 -2.68 -18.45
C GLY A 38 14.59 -3.76 -17.99
N ILE A 39 14.41 -4.37 -16.81
CA ILE A 39 15.34 -5.37 -16.26
C ILE A 39 14.67 -6.73 -16.08
N ASN A 40 13.56 -6.79 -15.35
CA ASN A 40 12.85 -8.05 -15.08
C ASN A 40 11.34 -7.99 -15.40
N ASP A 41 10.92 -7.03 -16.22
CA ASP A 41 9.57 -6.92 -16.77
C ASP A 41 9.39 -7.76 -18.05
N GLY A 42 8.23 -7.63 -18.71
CA GLY A 42 7.93 -8.30 -19.98
C GLY A 42 8.12 -9.81 -19.91
N ILE A 43 8.92 -10.37 -20.83
CA ILE A 43 9.16 -11.82 -20.91
C ILE A 43 9.75 -12.42 -19.62
N HIS A 44 10.53 -11.63 -18.86
CA HIS A 44 11.13 -12.09 -17.61
C HIS A 44 10.11 -12.19 -16.49
N LEU A 45 9.16 -11.24 -16.42
CA LEU A 45 8.05 -11.31 -15.48
C LEU A 45 7.16 -12.51 -15.75
N GLU A 46 6.78 -12.72 -17.01
CA GLU A 46 5.96 -13.87 -17.41
C GLU A 46 6.65 -15.20 -17.07
N ARG A 47 7.92 -15.35 -17.45
CA ARG A 47 8.69 -16.55 -17.09
C ARG A 47 8.74 -16.76 -15.58
N THR A 48 8.97 -15.70 -14.80
CA THR A 48 9.01 -15.79 -13.34
C THR A 48 7.69 -16.30 -12.77
N LEU A 49 6.55 -15.75 -13.21
CA LEU A 49 5.24 -16.17 -12.72
C LEU A 49 4.90 -17.60 -13.14
N LEU A 50 5.24 -18.01 -14.37
CA LEU A 50 5.06 -19.37 -14.84
C LEU A 50 5.95 -20.38 -14.10
N ASP A 51 7.20 -20.01 -13.82
CA ASP A 51 8.13 -20.84 -13.04
C ASP A 51 7.66 -21.01 -11.59
N LEU A 52 7.17 -19.94 -10.95
CA LEU A 52 6.58 -20.01 -9.61
C LEU A 52 5.31 -20.87 -9.59
N ALA A 53 4.46 -20.77 -10.62
CA ALA A 53 3.22 -21.53 -10.73
C ALA A 53 3.45 -23.05 -10.80
N GLN A 54 4.62 -23.50 -11.27
CA GLN A 54 4.99 -24.93 -11.26
C GLN A 54 5.07 -25.51 -9.84
N PHE A 55 5.23 -24.66 -8.82
CA PHE A 55 5.27 -25.06 -7.41
C PHE A 55 3.89 -24.96 -6.72
N TYR A 56 2.85 -24.59 -7.47
CA TYR A 56 1.46 -24.61 -7.03
C TYR A 56 0.84 -25.98 -7.31
N THR A 57 1.26 -27.02 -6.58
CA THR A 57 0.83 -28.40 -6.80
C THR A 57 0.37 -29.08 -5.52
N GLY A 58 -0.74 -29.83 -5.60
CA GLY A 58 -1.32 -30.55 -4.46
C GLY A 58 -2.00 -29.63 -3.45
N ASP A 59 -2.44 -30.21 -2.32
CA ASP A 59 -3.22 -29.47 -1.30
C ASP A 59 -2.37 -28.46 -0.50
N LEU A 60 -1.06 -28.68 -0.43
CA LEU A 60 -0.13 -27.79 0.24
C LEU A 60 0.96 -27.35 -0.75
N PRO A 61 0.67 -26.35 -1.61
CA PRO A 61 1.63 -25.86 -2.59
C PRO A 61 2.81 -25.20 -1.89
N ALA A 62 4.01 -25.38 -2.45
CA ALA A 62 5.23 -24.79 -1.90
C ALA A 62 5.23 -23.26 -2.11
N VAL A 63 4.72 -22.79 -3.27
CA VAL A 63 4.41 -21.38 -3.49
C VAL A 63 2.89 -21.24 -3.51
N ALA A 64 2.31 -20.70 -2.45
CA ALA A 64 0.85 -20.61 -2.29
C ALA A 64 0.23 -19.42 -3.00
N SER A 65 0.96 -18.32 -3.07
CA SER A 65 0.53 -17.13 -3.80
C SER A 65 1.75 -16.30 -4.16
N THR A 66 1.57 -15.41 -5.13
CA THR A 66 2.60 -14.47 -5.57
C THR A 66 2.01 -13.06 -5.60
N ALA A 67 2.68 -12.10 -4.95
CA ALA A 67 2.41 -10.68 -5.13
C ALA A 67 3.34 -10.11 -6.20
N VAL A 68 2.80 -9.34 -7.14
CA VAL A 68 3.56 -8.56 -8.11
C VAL A 68 3.50 -7.10 -7.67
N VAL A 69 4.65 -6.52 -7.34
CA VAL A 69 4.76 -5.17 -6.77
C VAL A 69 5.69 -4.31 -7.63
N PRO A 70 5.43 -3.00 -7.78
CA PRO A 70 6.35 -2.12 -8.48
C PRO A 70 7.60 -1.89 -7.62
N VAL A 71 8.73 -1.58 -8.27
CA VAL A 71 9.92 -1.15 -7.54
C VAL A 71 9.68 0.25 -6.94
N GLY A 72 9.82 0.38 -5.63
CA GLY A 72 9.81 1.67 -4.94
C GLY A 72 11.20 2.29 -4.94
N LEU A 73 11.35 3.49 -5.50
CA LEU A 73 12.64 4.20 -5.55
C LEU A 73 12.65 5.38 -4.59
N THR A 74 13.81 5.63 -3.98
CA THR A 74 14.07 6.83 -3.18
C THR A 74 15.12 7.68 -3.87
N ARG A 75 15.20 8.97 -3.52
CA ARG A 75 16.25 9.88 -4.00
C ARG A 75 17.65 9.58 -3.43
N PHE A 76 17.76 8.73 -2.41
CA PHE A 76 19.02 8.44 -1.70
C PHE A 76 19.82 7.30 -2.34
N ARG A 77 19.82 7.23 -3.67
CA ARG A 77 20.46 6.13 -4.41
C ARG A 77 21.83 6.52 -4.94
N PRO A 78 22.76 5.55 -5.11
CA PRO A 78 24.03 5.79 -5.79
C PRO A 78 23.80 6.33 -7.21
N GLN A 79 24.74 7.14 -7.71
CA GLN A 79 24.64 7.68 -9.08
C GLN A 79 24.70 6.58 -10.15
N GLU A 80 25.33 5.44 -9.83
CA GLU A 80 25.49 4.30 -10.75
C GLU A 80 24.30 3.33 -10.75
N ASP A 81 23.16 3.72 -10.17
CA ASP A 81 21.99 2.85 -10.09
C ASP A 81 21.19 2.87 -11.40
N GLU A 82 20.94 1.68 -11.97
CA GLU A 82 20.24 1.50 -13.24
C GLU A 82 18.71 1.42 -13.07
N LEU A 83 18.19 1.34 -11.83
CA LEU A 83 16.76 1.22 -11.59
C LEU A 83 16.02 2.53 -11.89
N ILE A 84 14.96 2.43 -12.67
CA ILE A 84 14.05 3.54 -12.98
C ILE A 84 12.68 3.34 -12.32
N SER A 85 12.01 4.45 -12.02
CA SER A 85 10.66 4.43 -11.45
C SER A 85 9.65 3.89 -12.46
N VAL A 86 8.61 3.23 -11.95
CA VAL A 86 7.49 2.77 -12.77
C VAL A 86 6.68 3.96 -13.25
N THR A 87 6.49 4.06 -14.57
CA THR A 87 5.61 5.07 -15.20
C THR A 87 4.17 4.55 -15.29
N GLY A 88 3.21 5.46 -15.49
CA GLY A 88 1.81 5.09 -15.73
C GLY A 88 1.65 4.11 -16.89
N ASP A 89 2.34 4.33 -18.02
CA ASP A 89 2.25 3.45 -19.18
C ASP A 89 2.83 2.06 -18.90
N LYS A 90 3.96 2.00 -18.19
CA LYS A 90 4.55 0.72 -17.75
C LYS A 90 3.64 -0.01 -16.76
N ALA A 91 2.96 0.71 -15.87
CA ALA A 91 1.99 0.12 -14.97
C ALA A 91 0.82 -0.53 -15.74
N ARG A 92 0.25 0.15 -16.74
CA ARG A 92 -0.80 -0.43 -17.60
C ARG A 92 -0.33 -1.67 -18.36
N GLU A 93 0.90 -1.63 -18.87
CA GLU A 93 1.51 -2.78 -19.56
C GLU A 93 1.60 -4.01 -18.63
N VAL A 94 2.11 -3.82 -17.41
CA VAL A 94 2.27 -4.88 -16.41
C VAL A 94 0.90 -5.38 -15.91
N ILE A 95 -0.05 -4.48 -15.64
CA ILE A 95 -1.42 -4.84 -15.25
C ILE A 95 -2.02 -5.78 -16.30
N ALA A 96 -2.04 -5.34 -17.57
CA ALA A 96 -2.60 -6.13 -18.66
C ALA A 96 -1.87 -7.47 -18.84
N GLN A 97 -0.55 -7.50 -18.68
CA GLN A 97 0.23 -8.74 -18.76
C GLN A 97 -0.15 -9.73 -17.65
N VAL A 98 -0.17 -9.27 -16.40
CA VAL A 98 -0.46 -10.14 -15.26
C VAL A 98 -1.91 -10.61 -15.27
N GLN A 99 -2.87 -9.76 -15.66
CA GLN A 99 -4.28 -10.16 -15.80
C GLN A 99 -4.48 -11.31 -16.81
N ARG A 100 -3.79 -11.28 -17.95
CA ARG A 100 -3.81 -12.42 -18.91
C ARG A 100 -3.26 -13.70 -18.28
N LEU A 101 -2.23 -13.60 -17.44
CA LEU A 101 -1.69 -14.76 -16.72
C LEU A 101 -2.64 -15.23 -15.61
N GLN A 102 -3.35 -14.32 -14.94
CA GLN A 102 -4.38 -14.67 -13.95
C GLN A 102 -5.49 -15.51 -14.59
N GLU A 103 -5.95 -15.18 -15.80
CA GLU A 103 -6.93 -16.00 -16.53
C GLU A 103 -6.40 -17.42 -16.78
N LYS A 104 -5.14 -17.52 -17.22
CA LYS A 104 -4.46 -18.80 -17.41
C LYS A 104 -4.36 -19.60 -16.10
N PHE A 105 -3.97 -18.96 -15.00
CA PHE A 105 -3.87 -19.60 -13.68
C PHE A 105 -5.24 -20.02 -13.16
N LYS A 106 -6.30 -19.22 -13.35
CA LYS A 106 -7.67 -19.61 -12.99
C LYS A 106 -8.09 -20.88 -13.72
N HIS A 107 -7.79 -21.00 -15.01
CA HIS A 107 -8.10 -22.22 -15.79
C HIS A 107 -7.24 -23.42 -15.38
N GLN A 108 -5.94 -23.24 -15.14
CA GLN A 108 -5.00 -24.34 -14.91
C GLN A 108 -4.92 -24.80 -13.45
N LEU A 109 -5.06 -23.86 -12.51
CA LEU A 109 -4.81 -24.04 -11.08
C LEU A 109 -6.07 -23.84 -10.24
N GLY A 110 -7.17 -23.34 -10.82
CA GLY A 110 -8.36 -22.95 -10.07
C GLY A 110 -8.15 -21.76 -9.13
N SER A 111 -7.08 -20.99 -9.34
CA SER A 111 -6.66 -19.88 -8.46
C SER A 111 -6.11 -18.72 -9.29
N THR A 112 -6.30 -17.49 -8.79
CA THR A 112 -5.64 -16.30 -9.37
C THR A 112 -4.12 -16.42 -9.30
N PHE A 113 -3.58 -17.10 -8.27
CA PHE A 113 -2.16 -17.39 -8.00
C PHE A 113 -1.21 -16.18 -7.89
N ALA A 114 -1.23 -15.27 -8.85
CA ALA A 114 -0.44 -14.05 -8.91
C ALA A 114 -1.37 -12.83 -8.83
N TRP A 115 -1.20 -12.00 -7.81
CA TRP A 115 -1.96 -10.77 -7.62
C TRP A 115 -1.08 -9.53 -7.80
N LEU A 116 -1.64 -8.48 -8.40
CA LEU A 116 -1.02 -7.17 -8.47
C LEU A 116 -1.26 -6.43 -7.15
N ALA A 117 -0.25 -5.79 -6.59
CA ALA A 117 -0.45 -4.82 -5.51
C ALA A 117 -1.30 -3.63 -5.99
N ASP A 118 -2.06 -3.05 -5.05
CA ASP A 118 -2.96 -1.93 -5.31
C ASP A 118 -2.23 -0.75 -5.97
N GLU A 119 -0.95 -0.56 -5.61
CA GLU A 119 -0.07 0.50 -6.13
C GLU A 119 0.03 0.53 -7.67
N TRP A 120 -0.05 -0.63 -8.35
CA TRP A 120 -0.06 -0.65 -9.81
C TRP A 120 -1.23 0.14 -10.38
N PHE A 121 -2.42 -0.05 -9.83
CA PHE A 121 -3.64 0.62 -10.28
C PHE A 121 -3.58 2.11 -9.96
N LEU A 122 -3.01 2.49 -8.81
CA LEU A 122 -2.82 3.89 -8.44
C LEU A 122 -1.85 4.60 -9.42
N ILE A 123 -0.71 3.99 -9.75
CA ILE A 123 0.26 4.53 -10.72
C ILE A 123 -0.37 4.62 -12.13
N ALA A 124 -1.13 3.59 -12.54
CA ALA A 124 -1.82 3.57 -13.83
C ALA A 124 -3.00 4.56 -13.92
N ARG A 125 -3.46 5.07 -12.76
CA ARG A 125 -4.71 5.83 -12.57
C ARG A 125 -5.95 5.04 -13.00
N GLU A 126 -5.94 3.75 -12.70
CA GLU A 126 -7.04 2.83 -12.94
C GLU A 126 -7.81 2.52 -11.66
N GLU A 127 -9.05 2.03 -11.80
CA GLU A 127 -9.84 1.60 -10.65
C GLU A 127 -9.23 0.33 -10.04
N LEU A 128 -9.30 0.24 -8.71
CA LEU A 128 -8.92 -0.98 -8.01
C LEU A 128 -9.84 -2.13 -8.38
N PRO A 129 -9.32 -3.37 -8.52
CA PRO A 129 -10.13 -4.56 -8.70
C PRO A 129 -11.29 -4.67 -7.70
N PRO A 130 -12.41 -5.31 -8.10
CA PRO A 130 -13.49 -5.62 -7.18
C PRO A 130 -13.01 -6.57 -6.07
N GLU A 131 -13.74 -6.59 -4.95
CA GLU A 131 -13.39 -7.44 -3.80
C GLU A 131 -13.21 -8.92 -4.17
N SER A 132 -14.05 -9.44 -5.07
CA SER A 132 -14.03 -10.84 -5.51
C SER A 132 -12.68 -11.30 -6.07
N ASP A 133 -11.85 -10.37 -6.56
CA ASP A 133 -10.59 -10.70 -7.21
C ASP A 133 -9.46 -10.99 -6.21
N TYR A 134 -9.60 -10.55 -4.95
CA TYR A 134 -8.57 -10.73 -3.92
C TYR A 134 -8.67 -12.06 -3.17
N GLY A 135 -9.77 -12.81 -3.33
CA GLY A 135 -10.02 -14.04 -2.57
C GLY A 135 -9.99 -13.77 -1.06
N ASP A 136 -9.24 -14.59 -0.32
CA ASP A 136 -9.04 -14.44 1.14
C ASP A 136 -7.88 -13.49 1.50
N TYR A 137 -7.51 -12.58 0.58
CA TYR A 137 -6.42 -11.61 0.75
C TYR A 137 -5.06 -12.24 1.15
N PRO A 138 -4.56 -13.28 0.43
CA PRO A 138 -3.35 -14.02 0.82
C PRO A 138 -2.06 -13.18 0.74
N GLN A 139 -2.15 -11.97 0.20
CA GLN A 139 -1.01 -11.08 -0.06
C GLN A 139 -1.24 -9.66 0.50
N ILE A 140 -2.13 -9.52 1.49
CA ILE A 140 -2.45 -8.22 2.10
C ILE A 140 -1.20 -7.48 2.60
N GLY A 141 -0.25 -8.20 3.20
CA GLY A 141 1.01 -7.65 3.70
C GLY A 141 1.97 -7.16 2.60
N ASN A 142 1.71 -7.52 1.34
CA ASN A 142 2.42 -7.05 0.16
C ASN A 142 1.64 -5.97 -0.61
N GLY A 143 0.64 -5.34 0.02
CA GLY A 143 -0.13 -4.26 -0.56
C GLY A 143 -1.19 -4.71 -1.57
N VAL A 144 -1.57 -5.99 -1.57
CA VAL A 144 -2.62 -6.54 -2.45
C VAL A 144 -3.97 -6.48 -1.73
N GLY A 145 -4.89 -5.65 -2.22
CA GLY A 145 -6.26 -5.54 -1.71
C GLY A 145 -6.41 -4.73 -0.43
N SER A 146 -5.33 -4.14 0.07
CA SER A 146 -5.31 -3.37 1.33
C SER A 146 -6.27 -2.19 1.33
N ILE A 147 -6.39 -1.48 0.21
CA ILE A 147 -7.28 -0.34 0.08
C ILE A 147 -8.73 -0.82 -0.01
N ARG A 148 -8.97 -1.89 -0.77
CA ARG A 148 -10.32 -2.45 -0.92
C ARG A 148 -10.86 -2.97 0.41
N LEU A 149 -10.04 -3.69 1.17
CA LEU A 149 -10.38 -4.19 2.49
C LEU A 149 -10.66 -3.03 3.46
N PHE A 150 -9.78 -2.02 3.49
CA PHE A 150 -9.97 -0.83 4.32
C PHE A 150 -11.30 -0.13 4.03
N LEU A 151 -11.64 0.10 2.76
CA LEU A 151 -12.90 0.76 2.38
C LEU A 151 -14.13 -0.03 2.82
N LYS A 152 -14.09 -1.37 2.67
CA LYS A 152 -15.17 -2.26 3.11
C LYS A 152 -15.35 -2.21 4.63
N GLU A 153 -14.26 -2.38 5.36
CA GLU A 153 -14.27 -2.37 6.82
C GLU A 153 -14.69 -0.99 7.35
N PHE A 154 -14.20 0.09 6.73
CA PHE A 154 -14.59 1.45 7.06
C PHE A 154 -16.09 1.64 6.92
N GLN A 155 -16.68 1.24 5.79
CA GLN A 155 -18.12 1.37 5.58
C GLN A 155 -18.93 0.60 6.63
N SER A 156 -18.50 -0.61 6.98
CA SER A 156 -19.16 -1.44 8.01
C SER A 156 -19.09 -0.78 9.39
N THR A 157 -17.91 -0.32 9.79
CA THR A 157 -17.68 0.29 11.10
C THR A 157 -18.33 1.67 11.20
N ALA A 158 -18.23 2.49 10.16
CA ALA A 158 -18.87 3.80 10.07
C ALA A 158 -20.39 3.71 10.20
N THR A 159 -21.02 2.66 9.66
CA THR A 159 -22.47 2.41 9.81
C THR A 159 -22.86 2.18 11.28
N LYS A 160 -21.98 1.58 12.07
CA LYS A 160 -22.25 1.26 13.48
C LYS A 160 -21.85 2.39 14.44
N ARG A 161 -20.78 3.13 14.12
CA ARG A 161 -20.12 4.04 15.06
C ARG A 161 -20.32 5.53 14.75
N LEU A 162 -20.56 5.92 13.48
CA LEU A 162 -20.79 7.34 13.18
C LEU A 162 -22.21 7.76 13.61
N PRO A 163 -22.35 8.81 14.44
CA PRO A 163 -23.65 9.36 14.77
C PRO A 163 -24.24 10.13 13.58
N LYS A 164 -25.51 10.54 13.70
CA LYS A 164 -26.12 11.43 12.69
C LYS A 164 -25.66 12.89 12.85
N ALA A 165 -25.34 13.30 14.07
CA ALA A 165 -24.89 14.63 14.41
C ALA A 165 -23.96 14.59 15.63
N LEU A 166 -23.04 15.55 15.73
CA LEU A 166 -22.25 15.81 16.93
C LEU A 166 -22.90 16.92 17.77
N GLU A 167 -22.84 16.79 19.09
CA GLU A 167 -23.30 17.85 20.01
C GLU A 167 -22.37 19.07 19.97
N ILE A 168 -21.07 18.81 19.88
CA ILE A 168 -20.03 19.82 19.75
C ILE A 168 -19.49 19.72 18.32
N PRO A 169 -19.61 20.78 17.49
CA PRO A 169 -19.03 20.77 16.16
C PRO A 169 -17.52 20.54 16.22
N ARG A 170 -17.00 19.72 15.30
CA ARG A 170 -15.57 19.40 15.21
C ARG A 170 -15.07 19.56 13.79
N ARG A 171 -13.89 20.15 13.64
CA ARG A 171 -13.16 20.19 12.37
C ARG A 171 -11.78 19.59 12.51
N GLY A 172 -11.36 18.75 11.58
CA GLY A 172 -10.03 18.16 11.57
C GLY A 172 -9.49 17.87 10.18
N THR A 173 -8.21 17.50 10.13
CA THR A 173 -7.51 17.12 8.92
C THR A 173 -7.12 15.65 8.97
N TRP A 174 -7.39 14.88 7.93
CA TRP A 174 -6.88 13.51 7.76
C TRP A 174 -5.78 13.50 6.71
N VAL A 175 -4.57 13.08 7.11
CA VAL A 175 -3.41 13.11 6.22
C VAL A 175 -3.20 11.73 5.61
N VAL A 176 -3.04 11.70 4.29
CA VAL A 176 -2.81 10.45 3.53
C VAL A 176 -1.76 10.65 2.45
N GLY A 177 -1.20 9.55 1.94
CA GLY A 177 -0.39 9.59 0.73
C GLY A 177 -1.25 9.95 -0.49
N ASN A 178 -0.73 10.74 -1.42
CA ASN A 178 -1.46 11.15 -2.62
C ASN A 178 -1.82 9.98 -3.54
N ALA A 179 -1.16 8.82 -3.40
CA ALA A 179 -1.52 7.62 -4.14
C ALA A 179 -2.97 7.19 -3.89
N VAL A 180 -3.52 7.43 -2.69
CA VAL A 180 -4.85 6.95 -2.29
C VAL A 180 -5.92 8.03 -2.28
N GLU A 181 -5.60 9.27 -2.71
CA GLU A 181 -6.49 10.44 -2.66
C GLU A 181 -7.87 10.11 -3.23
N LYS A 182 -7.94 9.74 -4.51
CA LYS A 182 -9.19 9.40 -5.18
C LYS A 182 -9.90 8.19 -4.54
N ALA A 183 -9.14 7.19 -4.11
CA ALA A 183 -9.72 5.98 -3.52
C ALA A 183 -10.40 6.25 -2.16
N PHE A 184 -9.97 7.29 -1.45
CA PHE A 184 -10.44 7.64 -0.11
C PHE A 184 -11.47 8.80 -0.09
N GLU A 185 -11.82 9.39 -1.24
CA GLU A 185 -12.93 10.36 -1.34
C GLU A 185 -14.23 9.86 -0.65
N PRO A 186 -14.69 8.60 -0.84
CA PRO A 186 -15.91 8.13 -0.19
C PRO A 186 -15.83 8.08 1.34
N VAL A 187 -14.63 7.94 1.91
CA VAL A 187 -14.39 7.93 3.35
C VAL A 187 -14.65 9.33 3.92
N VAL A 188 -14.13 10.34 3.25
CA VAL A 188 -14.28 11.76 3.62
C VAL A 188 -15.72 12.21 3.46
N GLU A 189 -16.38 11.84 2.36
CA GLU A 189 -17.81 12.07 2.15
C GLU A 189 -18.65 11.47 3.27
N ARG A 190 -18.33 10.24 3.68
CA ARG A 190 -19.04 9.55 4.76
C ARG A 190 -18.86 10.24 6.11
N PHE A 191 -17.68 10.78 6.41
CA PHE A 191 -17.45 11.62 7.60
C PHE A 191 -18.27 12.91 7.53
N ASN A 192 -18.21 13.63 6.41
CA ASN A 192 -18.85 14.94 6.24
C ASN A 192 -20.38 14.86 6.07
N ALA A 193 -20.94 13.64 5.96
CA ALA A 193 -22.37 13.41 6.08
C ALA A 193 -22.89 13.50 7.53
N VAL A 194 -22.00 13.52 8.54
CA VAL A 194 -22.36 13.72 9.94
C VAL A 194 -22.51 15.21 10.23
N THR A 195 -23.69 15.64 10.69
CA THR A 195 -23.93 17.05 11.01
C THR A 195 -23.00 17.51 12.14
N GLY A 196 -22.26 18.59 11.91
CA GLY A 196 -21.30 19.13 12.88
C GLY A 196 -19.92 18.48 12.82
N LEU A 197 -19.65 17.59 11.86
CA LEU A 197 -18.30 17.08 11.60
C LEU A 197 -17.78 17.60 10.25
N GLU A 198 -16.58 18.16 10.25
CA GLU A 198 -15.84 18.52 9.03
C GLU A 198 -14.46 17.87 9.07
N ILE A 199 -14.24 16.83 8.26
CA ILE A 199 -12.93 16.24 8.01
C ILE A 199 -12.45 16.66 6.62
N ARG A 200 -11.30 17.31 6.57
CA ARG A 200 -10.58 17.61 5.34
C ARG A 200 -9.49 16.58 5.12
N MET A 201 -9.49 15.90 3.98
CA MET A 201 -8.36 15.05 3.62
C MET A 201 -7.28 15.90 2.95
N VAL A 202 -6.03 15.74 3.38
CA VAL A 202 -4.86 16.31 2.72
C VAL A 202 -3.99 15.17 2.23
N ALA A 203 -3.93 15.03 0.91
CA ALA A 203 -3.12 14.04 0.25
C ALA A 203 -1.74 14.63 -0.11
N LEU A 204 -0.66 13.98 0.31
CA LEU A 204 0.71 14.47 0.15
C LEU A 204 1.57 13.47 -0.63
N SER A 205 2.48 13.97 -1.45
CA SER A 205 3.64 13.22 -1.93
C SER A 205 4.82 13.38 -0.98
N SER A 206 5.80 12.48 -1.04
CA SER A 206 7.03 12.61 -0.27
C SER A 206 8.15 13.22 -1.10
N ASP A 207 8.43 14.49 -0.83
CA ASP A 207 9.63 15.15 -1.33
C ASP A 207 10.87 14.59 -0.66
N TYR A 208 10.74 14.10 0.58
CA TYR A 208 11.83 13.44 1.30
C TYR A 208 12.36 12.21 0.55
N TRP A 209 11.49 11.45 -0.10
CA TRP A 209 11.89 10.33 -0.97
C TRP A 209 12.07 10.74 -2.43
N GLY A 210 11.66 11.94 -2.83
CA GLY A 210 11.69 12.41 -4.22
C GLY A 210 10.67 11.70 -5.10
N GLN A 211 9.49 11.39 -4.55
CA GLN A 211 8.44 10.64 -5.22
C GLN A 211 7.28 11.57 -5.62
N GLU A 212 6.78 11.44 -6.85
CA GLU A 212 5.57 12.14 -7.29
C GLU A 212 4.28 11.46 -6.79
N ILE A 213 4.31 10.14 -6.65
CA ILE A 213 3.22 9.33 -6.10
C ILE A 213 3.76 8.60 -4.88
N THR A 214 3.09 8.75 -3.74
CA THR A 214 3.53 8.23 -2.46
C THR A 214 2.38 7.54 -1.74
N VAL A 215 2.62 6.30 -1.33
CA VAL A 215 1.72 5.58 -0.43
C VAL A 215 1.81 6.15 0.98
N THR A 216 0.70 6.12 1.72
CA THR A 216 0.57 6.75 3.03
C THR A 216 1.72 6.42 3.99
N GLY A 217 2.22 5.17 4.02
CA GLY A 217 3.27 4.74 4.96
C GLY A 217 4.68 5.26 4.68
N LEU A 218 4.89 5.92 3.54
CA LEU A 218 6.16 6.52 3.19
C LEU A 218 6.21 8.02 3.49
N LEU A 219 5.11 8.65 3.92
CA LEU A 219 5.15 10.05 4.33
C LEU A 219 5.97 10.24 5.60
N THR A 220 6.76 11.31 5.62
CA THR A 220 7.68 11.66 6.72
C THR A 220 7.21 12.87 7.51
N GLY A 221 7.84 13.16 8.65
CA GLY A 221 7.54 14.36 9.42
C GLY A 221 7.79 15.64 8.62
N GLN A 222 8.88 15.68 7.85
CA GLN A 222 9.18 16.79 6.93
C GLN A 222 8.11 17.00 5.86
N ASP A 223 7.58 15.92 5.29
CA ASP A 223 6.53 16.01 4.26
C ASP A 223 5.25 16.62 4.87
N LEU A 224 4.90 16.23 6.09
CA LEU A 224 3.76 16.81 6.82
C LEU A 224 3.96 18.30 7.11
N LEU A 225 5.13 18.69 7.63
CA LEU A 225 5.43 20.09 7.89
C LEU A 225 5.30 20.93 6.63
N LYS A 226 5.97 20.50 5.54
CA LYS A 226 5.92 21.23 4.26
C LYS A 226 4.50 21.27 3.69
N GLY A 227 3.77 20.17 3.77
CA GLY A 227 2.45 20.01 3.20
C GLY A 227 1.32 20.69 3.98
N LEU A 228 1.50 20.93 5.28
CA LEU A 228 0.45 21.42 6.18
C LEU A 228 0.73 22.82 6.74
N GLN A 229 1.97 23.32 6.69
CA GLN A 229 2.31 24.64 7.23
C GLN A 229 1.42 25.75 6.63
N GLY A 230 0.83 26.57 7.50
CA GLY A 230 0.01 27.72 7.09
C GLY A 230 -1.38 27.37 6.55
N LYS A 231 -1.79 26.10 6.57
CA LYS A 231 -3.16 25.69 6.23
C LYS A 231 -4.06 25.75 7.47
N ASP A 232 -5.37 25.85 7.24
CA ASP A 232 -6.38 25.67 8.28
C ASP A 232 -6.62 24.16 8.51
N LEU A 233 -5.98 23.64 9.56
CA LEU A 233 -5.96 22.21 9.88
C LEU A 233 -7.13 21.76 10.77
N GLY A 234 -7.92 22.71 11.28
CA GLY A 234 -8.93 22.44 12.30
C GLY A 234 -8.32 22.23 13.69
N GLU A 235 -9.01 21.46 14.51
CA GLU A 235 -8.66 21.17 15.91
C GLU A 235 -7.69 20.01 16.05
N MET A 236 -7.57 19.16 15.04
CA MET A 236 -6.73 17.97 15.08
C MET A 236 -6.29 17.49 13.70
N ILE A 237 -5.18 16.77 13.70
CA ILE A 237 -4.68 16.00 12.56
C ILE A 237 -4.82 14.51 12.89
N LEU A 238 -5.63 13.79 12.12
CA LEU A 238 -5.73 12.34 12.14
C LEU A 238 -4.56 11.76 11.33
N LEU A 239 -3.66 11.05 12.02
CA LEU A 239 -2.42 10.53 11.45
C LEU A 239 -2.47 8.99 11.41
N PRO A 240 -2.55 8.37 10.22
CA PRO A 240 -2.40 6.92 10.10
C PRO A 240 -1.11 6.43 10.78
N GLY A 241 -1.24 5.53 11.75
CA GLY A 241 -0.10 5.01 12.52
C GLY A 241 0.96 4.31 11.68
N LEU A 242 0.58 3.85 10.47
CA LEU A 242 1.49 3.27 9.48
C LEU A 242 2.55 4.25 8.93
N MET A 243 2.42 5.56 9.20
CA MET A 243 3.45 6.58 8.92
C MET A 243 4.59 6.57 9.96
N LEU A 244 4.38 5.87 11.08
CA LEU A 244 5.31 5.81 12.20
C LEU A 244 6.11 4.50 12.18
N LYS A 245 7.33 4.57 12.71
CA LYS A 245 8.15 3.38 12.98
C LYS A 245 7.38 2.46 13.94
N HIS A 246 7.46 1.15 13.68
CA HIS A 246 6.70 0.16 14.43
C HIS A 246 7.00 0.22 15.94
N GLY A 247 5.95 0.42 16.75
CA GLY A 247 6.08 0.53 18.21
C GLY A 247 6.70 1.85 18.71
N ASP A 248 6.76 2.89 17.86
CA ASP A 248 7.39 4.17 18.16
C ASP A 248 6.44 5.35 17.80
N THR A 249 6.81 6.57 18.20
CA THR A 249 6.15 7.83 17.85
C THR A 249 6.94 8.63 16.81
N ARG A 250 7.95 8.02 16.21
CA ARG A 250 8.81 8.64 15.20
C ARG A 250 8.38 8.29 13.78
N PHE A 251 8.45 9.26 12.89
CA PHE A 251 8.38 9.07 11.45
C PHE A 251 9.65 8.41 10.90
N LEU A 252 9.66 8.04 9.61
CA LEU A 252 10.82 7.42 8.97
C LEU A 252 12.06 8.33 8.90
N ASP A 253 11.88 9.65 8.94
CA ASP A 253 12.93 10.68 9.00
C ASP A 253 13.35 11.07 10.43
N ASP A 254 12.99 10.24 11.42
CA ASP A 254 13.32 10.38 12.84
C ASP A 254 12.68 11.57 13.58
N MET A 255 11.89 12.41 12.91
CA MET A 255 11.02 13.37 13.58
C MET A 255 9.99 12.66 14.45
N THR A 256 9.65 13.24 15.59
CA THR A 256 8.59 12.73 16.48
C THR A 256 7.24 13.40 16.16
N VAL A 257 6.15 12.69 16.46
CA VAL A 257 4.79 13.27 16.41
C VAL A 257 4.67 14.55 17.23
N ALA A 258 5.34 14.63 18.38
CA ALA A 258 5.32 15.81 19.24
C ALA A 258 6.00 17.02 18.60
N GLU A 259 7.16 16.84 17.95
CA GLU A 259 7.86 17.90 17.24
C GLU A 259 7.05 18.43 16.05
N VAL A 260 6.39 17.55 15.30
CA VAL A 260 5.55 17.95 14.17
C VAL A 260 4.29 18.68 14.67
N ALA A 261 3.63 18.17 15.72
CA ALA A 261 2.46 18.80 16.30
C ALA A 261 2.76 20.20 16.87
N ASP A 262 3.91 20.36 17.54
CA ASP A 262 4.33 21.67 18.06
C ASP A 262 4.58 22.67 16.93
N GLN A 263 5.23 22.26 15.84
CA GLN A 263 5.51 23.15 14.72
C GLN A 263 4.23 23.55 13.95
N LEU A 264 3.30 22.60 13.75
CA LEU A 264 2.01 22.88 13.10
C LEU A 264 1.03 23.61 14.02
N LYS A 265 1.31 23.69 15.33
CA LYS A 265 0.41 24.25 16.36
C LYS A 265 -0.97 23.59 16.30
N THR A 266 -1.02 22.28 16.01
CA THR A 266 -2.24 21.49 15.95
C THR A 266 -1.97 20.10 16.52
N PRO A 267 -2.79 19.60 17.46
CA PRO A 267 -2.68 18.26 17.99
C PRO A 267 -2.70 17.19 16.90
N ILE A 268 -1.74 16.25 16.96
CA ILE A 268 -1.72 15.08 16.09
C ILE A 268 -2.23 13.88 16.87
N ILE A 269 -3.18 13.17 16.26
CA ILE A 269 -3.85 11.99 16.78
C ILE A 269 -3.41 10.81 15.90
N PRO A 270 -2.44 9.99 16.35
CA PRO A 270 -2.17 8.70 15.72
C PRO A 270 -3.42 7.82 15.78
N VAL A 271 -3.72 7.14 14.67
CA VAL A 271 -4.85 6.22 14.52
C VAL A 271 -4.39 4.89 13.91
N ASN A 272 -4.57 3.80 14.65
CA ASN A 272 -4.18 2.44 14.29
C ASN A 272 -5.42 1.64 13.90
N GLY A 273 -5.94 1.94 12.72
CA GLY A 273 -7.10 1.28 12.15
C GLY A 273 -8.36 2.14 12.16
N ILE A 274 -9.45 1.54 11.70
CA ILE A 274 -10.70 2.24 11.35
C ILE A 274 -11.43 2.75 12.59
N GLU A 275 -11.42 1.96 13.66
CA GLU A 275 -12.07 2.31 14.91
C GLU A 275 -11.44 3.57 15.52
N GLU A 276 -10.12 3.58 15.68
CA GLU A 276 -9.40 4.77 16.17
C GLU A 276 -9.53 5.97 15.23
N LEU A 277 -9.60 5.73 13.91
CA LEU A 277 -9.83 6.78 12.92
C LEU A 277 -11.20 7.45 13.13
N ILE A 278 -12.26 6.66 13.30
CA ILE A 278 -13.61 7.15 13.53
C ILE A 278 -13.71 7.84 14.90
N ASP A 279 -13.22 7.18 15.95
CA ASP A 279 -13.23 7.69 17.32
C ASP A 279 -12.45 9.00 17.45
N GLY A 280 -11.29 9.09 16.81
CA GLY A 280 -10.51 10.32 16.70
C GLY A 280 -11.25 11.45 16.00
N ALA A 281 -12.00 11.14 14.94
CA ALA A 281 -12.80 12.11 14.18
C ALA A 281 -13.99 12.64 14.99
N ILE A 282 -14.72 11.78 15.71
CA ILE A 282 -15.93 12.17 16.45
C ILE A 282 -15.66 12.62 17.89
N GLY A 283 -14.50 12.29 18.46
CA GLY A 283 -14.05 12.79 19.77
C GLY A 283 -14.35 11.85 20.92
N ASN A 284 -14.68 10.60 20.60
CA ASN A 284 -14.89 9.54 21.58
C ASN A 284 -13.55 8.90 21.89
N ARG A 285 -12.78 9.47 22.82
CA ARG A 285 -11.61 8.79 23.38
C ARG A 285 -11.90 8.44 24.83
N GLU A 286 -11.73 7.17 25.17
CA GLU A 286 -11.53 6.71 26.56
C GLU A 286 -10.24 7.31 27.13
#